data_AF-A0A920GU44-F1
#
_entry.id   AF-A0A920GU44-F1
#
_cell.length_a   1.000
_cell.length_b   1.000
_cell.length_c   1.000
_cell.angle_alpha   90.00
_cell.angle_beta   90.00
_cell.angle_gamma   90.00
#
_symmetry.space_group_name_H-M   'P 1'
#
loop_
_entity.id
_entity.type
_entity.pdbx_description
1 polymer ?
#
loop_
_entity_poly.entity_id
_entity_poly.type
_entity_poly.pdbx_seq_one_letter_code
_entity_poly.pdbx_strand_id
1 'polypeptide(L)' 'MIKRSVNNLVYKNDESIMHMDYDQTLLTHETKDRKEAVTAFFEKREPEFKGD' A
#
# COMPACT_ATOMS: atom_id res chain seq x y z
N MET A 1 10.70 11.90 -29.62
CA MET A 1 9.56 11.02 -29.90
C MET A 1 9.65 9.69 -29.15
N ILE A 2 10.74 8.93 -29.27
CA ILE A 2 10.91 7.62 -28.57
C ILE A 2 10.68 7.71 -27.04
N LYS A 3 11.25 8.70 -26.34
CA LYS A 3 11.02 8.89 -24.88
C LYS A 3 9.54 9.03 -24.51
N ARG A 4 8.76 9.78 -25.29
CA ARG A 4 7.32 9.98 -25.03
C ARG A 4 6.56 8.66 -25.20
N SER A 5 6.89 7.88 -26.24
CA SER A 5 6.28 6.57 -26.48
C SER A 5 6.62 5.57 -25.37
N VAL A 6 7.88 5.51 -24.94
CA VAL A 6 8.31 4.65 -23.82
C VAL A 6 7.61 5.05 -22.53
N ASN A 7 7.58 6.34 -22.19
CA ASN A 7 6.88 6.83 -21.00
C ASN A 7 5.39 6.49 -21.03
N ASN A 8 4.72 6.63 -22.18
CA ASN A 8 3.31 6.31 -22.30
C ASN A 8 2.99 4.81 -22.11
N LEU A 9 3.93 3.93 -22.46
CA LEU A 9 3.76 2.49 -22.26
C LEU A 9 4.09 2.08 -20.82
N VAL A 10 5.19 2.59 -20.27
CA VAL A 10 5.69 2.21 -18.94
C VAL A 10 4.81 2.81 -17.84
N TYR A 11 4.39 4.06 -17.99
CA TYR A 11 3.64 4.80 -16.96
C TYR A 11 2.12 4.76 -17.15
N LYS A 12 1.61 3.87 -18.02
CA LYS A 12 0.19 3.80 -18.35
C LYS A 12 -0.70 3.56 -17.12
N ASN A 13 -0.17 2.86 -16.12
CA ASN A 13 -0.88 2.52 -14.89
C ASN A 13 -0.44 3.35 -13.68
N ASP A 14 0.52 4.26 -13.83
CA ASP A 14 1.10 4.98 -12.68
C ASP A 14 0.02 5.74 -11.90
N GLU A 15 -0.87 6.44 -12.60
CA GLU A 15 -1.94 7.22 -11.97
C GLU A 15 -2.88 6.32 -11.17
N SER A 16 -3.39 5.25 -11.79
CA SER A 16 -4.28 4.30 -11.11
C SER A 16 -3.60 3.59 -9.93
N ILE A 17 -2.35 3.16 -10.08
CA ILE A 17 -1.61 2.45 -9.01
C ILE A 17 -1.31 3.38 -7.84
N MET A 18 -0.87 4.62 -8.10
CA MET A 18 -0.59 5.58 -7.03
C MET A 18 -1.85 5.92 -6.22
N HIS A 19 -3.01 6.04 -6.86
CA HIS A 19 -4.27 6.25 -6.14
C HIS A 19 -4.69 5.03 -5.33
N MET A 20 -4.56 3.83 -5.89
CA MET A 20 -4.87 2.59 -5.18
C MET A 20 -3.98 2.38 -3.94
N ASP A 21 -2.68 2.66 -4.03
CA ASP A 21 -1.77 2.51 -2.88
C ASP A 21 -2.11 3.49 -1.75
N TYR A 22 -2.48 4.72 -2.10
CA TYR A 22 -2.91 5.72 -1.12
C TYR A 22 -4.23 5.33 -0.45
N ASP A 23 -5.23 4.95 -1.25
CA ASP A 23 -6.55 4.56 -0.75
C ASP A 23 -6.47 3.31 0.14
N GLN A 24 -5.65 2.33 -0.24
CA GLN A 24 -5.43 1.11 0.55
C GLN A 24 -4.70 1.41 1.86
N THR A 25 -3.74 2.34 1.85
CA THR A 25 -3.05 2.80 3.07
C THR A 25 -4.01 3.51 4.01
N LEU A 26 -4.93 4.32 3.47
CA LEU A 26 -5.94 5.01 4.25
C LEU A 26 -6.97 4.03 4.82
N LEU A 27 -7.48 3.11 4.01
CA LEU A 27 -8.44 2.07 4.44
C LEU A 27 -7.86 1.22 5.58
N THR A 28 -6.62 0.75 5.42
CA THR A 28 -5.94 -0.03 6.47
C THR A 28 -5.54 0.82 7.68
N HIS A 29 -5.54 2.16 7.58
CA HIS A 29 -5.28 3.02 8.74
C HIS A 29 -6.29 2.80 9.87
N GLU A 30 -7.52 2.47 9.51
CA GLU A 30 -8.65 2.34 10.42
C GLU A 30 -8.83 0.90 10.95
N THR A 31 -8.07 -0.07 10.44
CA THR A 31 -8.22 -1.48 10.83
C THR A 31 -7.47 -1.81 12.11
N LYS A 32 -7.94 -2.83 12.83
CA LYS A 32 -7.28 -3.30 14.05
C LYS A 32 -5.97 -4.01 13.72
N ASP A 33 -5.94 -4.71 12.60
CA ASP A 33 -4.76 -5.43 12.12
C ASP A 33 -3.55 -4.50 11.89
N ARG A 34 -3.77 -3.26 11.43
CA ARG A 34 -2.67 -2.29 11.33
C ARG A 34 -2.11 -1.91 12.69
N LYS A 35 -2.97 -1.68 13.68
CA LYS A 35 -2.54 -1.37 15.05
C LYS A 35 -1.72 -2.53 15.65
N GLU A 36 -2.18 -3.74 15.42
CA GLU A 36 -1.51 -4.97 15.84
C GLU A 36 -0.14 -5.14 15.15
N ALA A 37 -0.07 -4.96 13.83
CA ALA A 37 1.17 -5.02 13.07
C ALA A 37 2.24 -4.06 13.62
N VAL A 38 1.85 -2.80 13.88
CA VAL A 38 2.76 -1.78 14.43
C VAL A 38 3.21 -2.15 15.83
N THR A 39 2.29 -2.63 16.69
CA THR A 39 2.60 -3.00 18.08
C THR A 39 3.55 -4.20 18.12
N ALA A 40 3.24 -5.27 17.38
CA ALA A 40 4.05 -6.48 17.30
C ALA A 40 5.46 -6.20 16.77
N PHE A 41 5.61 -5.28 15.80
CA PHE A 41 6.91 -4.85 15.29
C PHE A 41 7.79 -4.23 16.39
N PHE A 42 7.25 -3.31 17.19
CA PHE A 42 7.99 -2.70 18.30
C PHE A 42 8.26 -3.67 19.45
N GLU A 43 7.35 -4.62 19.69
CA GLU A 43 7.48 -5.65 20.72
C GLU A 43 8.37 -6.84 20.28
N LYS A 44 8.79 -6.90 19.00
CA LYS A 44 9.57 -8.00 18.41
C LYS A 44 8.91 -9.37 18.59
N ARG A 45 7.59 -9.42 18.47
CA ARG A 45 6.80 -10.66 18.51
C ARG A 45 6.12 -10.90 17.17
N GLU A 46 5.61 -12.11 16.98
CA GLU A 46 4.75 -12.41 15.83
C GLU A 46 3.39 -11.70 15.98
N PRO A 47 2.87 -11.06 14.92
CA PRO A 47 1.54 -10.45 14.92
C PRO A 47 0.42 -11.48 14.73
N GLU A 48 -0.75 -11.23 15.31
CA GLU A 48 -1.96 -12.03 15.10
C GLU A 48 -3.00 -11.23 14.29
N PHE A 49 -3.22 -11.60 13.03
CA PHE A 49 -4.19 -10.91 12.17
C PHE A 49 -5.57 -11.59 12.18
N LYS A 50 -6.62 -10.77 12.21
CA LYS A 50 -8.02 -11.23 12.31
C LYS A 50 -8.88 -10.84 11.10
N GLY A 51 -8.38 -9.94 10.25
CA GLY A 51 -9.03 -9.53 9.01
C GLY A 51 -10.07 -8.41 9.16
N ASP A 52 -10.09 -7.72 10.31
CA ASP A 52 -11.02 -6.63 10.67
C ASP A 52 -10.37 -5.27 10.96
#